data_AF-A0A7K7TZ85-F1
#
_entry.id   AF-A0A7K7TZ85-F1
#
_cell.length_a   1.000
_cell.length_b   1.000
_cell.length_c   1.000
_cell.angle_alpha   90.00
_cell.angle_beta   90.00
_cell.angle_gamma   90.00
#
_symmetry.space_group_name_H-M   'P 1'
#
loop_
_entity.id
_entity.type
_entity.pdbx_description
1 polymer ?
#
loop_
_entity_poly.entity_id
_entity_poly.type
_entity_poly.pdbx_seq_one_letter_code
_entity_poly.pdbx_strand_id
1 'polypeptide(L)'
;YQYPLMFGLILAFCWCSLVCCSRIYMGMHSILDVIAGFLYAILILVVFHPVVDLIDNFNLTYKYAPLIIISLHLALGIFSFTLDTWSTSRGDTAQILGCGAGVACGSHINYIMGLKLDPPPDTLPLSLSSLTVTVFGKAILRLLIGVIVLLLTKVAMKKATIPLACKIFRIPHDDIRKARQRMEVELPYRYITYGMVGFSLMFIVPCLFHFIGLS
;
A
#
# COMPACT_ATOMS: atom_id res chain seq x y z
N TYR A 1 -1.68 10.25 -23.71
CA TYR A 1 -1.95 11.68 -23.67
C TYR A 1 -1.10 12.21 -22.53
N GLN A 2 -0.36 13.30 -22.70
CA GLN A 2 0.01 14.06 -21.50
C GLN A 2 -1.30 14.60 -20.95
N TYR A 3 -1.68 14.20 -19.73
CA TYR A 3 -2.87 14.76 -19.09
C TYR A 3 -2.72 16.29 -19.06
N PRO A 4 -3.73 17.07 -19.43
CA PRO A 4 -3.56 18.52 -19.41
C PRO A 4 -3.30 18.95 -17.97
N LEU A 5 -2.18 19.67 -17.77
CA LEU A 5 -1.69 20.06 -16.45
C LEU A 5 -2.80 20.68 -15.59
N MET A 6 -3.66 21.51 -16.20
CA MET A 6 -4.79 22.15 -15.53
C MET A 6 -5.76 21.15 -14.91
N PHE A 7 -6.12 20.07 -15.61
CA PHE A 7 -6.99 19.03 -15.05
C PHE A 7 -6.31 18.30 -13.89
N GLY A 8 -5.01 18.01 -14.02
CA GLY A 8 -4.22 17.42 -12.95
C GLY A 8 -4.19 18.28 -11.68
N LEU A 9 -3.95 19.59 -11.84
CA LEU A 9 -3.94 20.55 -10.74
C LEU A 9 -5.30 20.71 -10.08
N ILE A 10 -6.39 20.79 -10.86
CA ILE A 10 -7.76 20.87 -10.34
C ILE A 10 -8.08 19.61 -9.53
N LEU A 11 -7.79 18.42 -10.07
CA LEU A 11 -8.04 17.17 -9.38
C LEU A 11 -7.23 17.06 -8.08
N ALA A 12 -5.94 17.40 -8.14
CA ALA A 12 -5.07 17.42 -6.96
C ALA A 12 -5.60 18.39 -5.89
N PHE A 13 -5.97 19.62 -6.28
CA PHE A 13 -6.53 20.60 -5.36
C PHE A 13 -7.84 20.13 -4.72
N CYS A 14 -8.77 19.62 -5.52
CA CYS A 14 -10.05 19.09 -5.04
C CYS A 14 -9.84 17.91 -4.09
N TRP A 15 -8.95 16.98 -4.45
CA TRP A 15 -8.65 15.80 -3.62
C TRP A 15 -7.99 16.19 -2.31
N CYS A 16 -6.94 17.03 -2.35
CA CYS A 16 -6.27 17.53 -1.15
C CYS A 16 -7.24 18.27 -0.24
N SER A 17 -8.07 19.17 -0.79
CA SER A 17 -9.07 19.91 -0.02
C SER A 17 -10.09 18.97 0.62
N LEU A 18 -10.60 17.98 -0.13
CA LEU A 18 -11.57 17.00 0.38
C LEU A 18 -10.99 16.18 1.54
N VAL A 19 -9.75 15.69 1.41
CA VAL A 19 -9.07 14.94 2.47
C VAL A 19 -8.86 15.81 3.70
N CYS A 20 -8.34 17.04 3.54
CA CYS A 20 -8.11 17.97 4.65
C CYS A 20 -9.41 18.32 5.39
N CYS A 21 -10.47 18.69 4.65
CA CYS A 21 -11.77 19.01 5.22
C CYS A 21 -12.39 17.81 5.95
N SER A 22 -12.22 16.59 5.45
CA SER A 22 -12.72 15.37 6.10
C SER A 22 -12.12 15.16 7.50
N ARG A 23 -10.83 15.49 7.70
CA ARG A 23 -10.16 15.34 9.00
C ARG A 23 -10.67 16.34 10.04
N ILE A 24 -10.92 17.58 9.61
CA ILE A 24 -11.51 18.63 10.44
C ILE A 24 -12.95 18.27 10.78
N TYR A 25 -13.74 17.87 9.77
CA TYR A 25 -15.15 17.50 9.93
C TYR A 25 -15.36 16.34 10.91
N MET A 26 -14.53 15.29 10.84
CA MET A 26 -14.57 14.16 11.78
C MET A 26 -14.02 14.51 13.18
N GLY A 27 -13.55 15.75 13.41
CA GLY A 27 -13.02 16.21 14.69
C GLY A 27 -11.74 15.51 15.13
N MET A 28 -11.03 14.84 14.23
CA MET A 28 -9.84 14.04 14.57
C MET A 28 -8.54 14.84 14.54
N HIS A 29 -8.51 15.99 13.86
CA HIS A 29 -7.34 16.86 13.69
C HIS A 29 -7.75 18.31 13.81
N SER A 30 -6.92 19.13 14.47
CA SER A 30 -7.08 20.58 14.47
C SER A 30 -6.69 21.18 13.11
N ILE A 31 -7.07 22.44 12.88
CA ILE A 31 -6.65 23.18 11.68
C ILE A 31 -5.11 23.24 11.60
N LEU A 32 -4.44 23.40 12.75
CA LEU A 32 -2.98 23.45 12.81
C LEU A 32 -2.35 22.11 12.40
N ASP A 33 -2.91 20.98 12.86
CA ASP A 33 -2.43 19.65 12.49
C ASP A 33 -2.54 19.41 10.98
N VAL A 34 -3.63 19.89 10.36
CA VAL A 34 -3.84 19.80 8.91
C VAL A 34 -2.83 20.66 8.14
N ILE A 35 -2.59 21.90 8.57
CA ILE A 35 -1.59 22.78 7.94
C ILE A 35 -0.19 22.17 8.06
N ALA A 36 0.19 21.70 9.25
CA ALA A 36 1.48 21.07 9.48
C ALA A 36 1.64 19.81 8.63
N GLY A 37 0.63 18.94 8.58
CA GLY A 37 0.63 17.74 7.75
C GLY A 37 0.78 18.04 6.26
N PHE A 38 0.11 19.09 5.76
CA PHE A 38 0.23 19.54 4.38
C PHE A 38 1.65 20.05 4.06
N LEU A 39 2.24 20.85 4.95
CA LEU A 39 3.62 21.33 4.78
C LEU A 39 4.64 20.18 4.82
N TYR A 40 4.45 19.19 5.70
CA TYR A 40 5.29 17.99 5.72
C TYR A 40 5.15 17.18 4.42
N ALA A 41 3.95 17.06 3.85
CA ALA A 41 3.76 16.39 2.57
C ALA A 41 4.52 17.10 1.44
N ILE A 42 4.47 18.43 1.38
CA ILE A 42 5.27 19.22 0.42
C ILE A 42 6.76 18.98 0.64
N LEU A 43 7.23 19.04 1.89
CA LEU A 43 8.65 18.81 2.21
C LEU A 43 9.11 17.43 1.76
N ILE A 44 8.34 16.38 2.08
CA ILE A 44 8.62 15.01 1.66
C ILE A 44 8.67 14.93 0.13
N LEU A 45 7.70 15.52 -0.57
CA LEU A 45 7.70 15.54 -2.04
C LEU A 45 8.95 16.23 -2.60
N VAL A 46 9.31 17.41 -2.11
CA VAL A 46 10.51 18.15 -2.58
C VAL A 46 11.79 17.34 -2.34
N VAL A 47 11.89 16.66 -1.20
CA VAL A 47 13.08 15.85 -0.85
C VAL A 47 13.16 14.56 -1.66
N PHE A 48 12.03 13.86 -1.85
CA PHE A 48 12.01 12.56 -2.51
C PHE A 48 11.89 12.64 -4.03
N HIS A 49 11.31 13.71 -4.58
CA HIS A 49 11.16 13.89 -6.03
C HIS A 49 12.46 13.69 -6.82
N PRO A 50 13.63 14.25 -6.45
CA PRO A 50 14.86 14.05 -7.22
C PRO A 50 15.41 12.62 -7.18
N VAL A 51 14.95 11.77 -6.24
CA VAL A 51 15.49 10.42 -6.02
C VAL A 51 14.46 9.31 -6.23
N VAL A 52 13.19 9.65 -6.51
CA VAL A 52 12.10 8.68 -6.61
C VAL A 52 12.36 7.64 -7.71
N ASP A 53 12.85 8.08 -8.86
CA ASP A 53 13.17 7.19 -9.98
C ASP A 53 14.32 6.25 -9.65
N LEU A 54 15.33 6.72 -8.89
CA LEU A 54 16.44 5.88 -8.44
C LEU A 54 15.95 4.79 -7.49
N ILE A 55 15.07 5.16 -6.54
CA ILE A 55 14.48 4.23 -5.58
C ILE A 55 13.61 3.19 -6.32
N ASP A 56 12.80 3.63 -7.28
CA ASP A 56 11.93 2.73 -8.04
C ASP A 56 12.73 1.74 -8.90
N ASN A 57 13.73 2.24 -9.63
CA ASN A 57 14.64 1.37 -10.39
C ASN A 57 15.37 0.37 -9.49
N PHE A 58 15.85 0.79 -8.31
CA PHE A 58 16.44 -0.11 -7.33
C PHE A 58 15.44 -1.18 -6.88
N ASN A 59 14.23 -0.78 -6.50
CA ASN A 59 13.18 -1.68 -6.04
C ASN A 59 12.81 -2.74 -7.09
N LEU A 60 12.73 -2.33 -8.37
CA LEU A 60 12.33 -3.20 -9.47
C LEU A 60 13.45 -4.14 -9.95
N THR A 61 14.69 -3.64 -10.08
CA THR A 61 15.73 -4.34 -10.84
C THR A 61 16.77 -5.05 -9.98
N TYR A 62 17.02 -4.58 -8.76
CA TYR A 62 18.11 -5.13 -7.96
C TYR A 62 17.73 -6.45 -7.30
N LYS A 63 18.52 -7.50 -7.53
CA LYS A 63 18.25 -8.88 -7.08
C LYS A 63 17.90 -9.03 -5.58
N TYR A 64 18.52 -8.22 -4.72
CA TYR A 64 18.30 -8.27 -3.27
C TYR A 64 17.36 -7.17 -2.76
N ALA A 65 16.74 -6.38 -3.65
CA ALA A 65 15.83 -5.31 -3.26
C ALA A 65 14.68 -5.81 -2.37
N PRO A 66 13.98 -6.94 -2.65
CA PRO A 66 12.91 -7.41 -1.78
C PRO A 66 13.35 -7.64 -0.33
N LEU A 67 14.54 -8.19 -0.13
CA LEU A 67 15.09 -8.41 1.22
C LEU A 67 15.36 -7.07 1.91
N ILE A 68 16.01 -6.13 1.22
CA ILE A 68 16.33 -4.81 1.77
C ILE A 68 15.05 -4.03 2.10
N ILE A 69 14.06 -4.04 1.20
CA ILE A 69 12.76 -3.39 1.38
C ILE A 69 12.05 -3.95 2.62
N ILE A 70 11.92 -5.27 2.71
CA ILE A 70 11.25 -5.94 3.84
C ILE A 70 11.98 -5.62 5.15
N SER A 71 13.31 -5.71 5.17
CA SER A 71 14.10 -5.44 6.37
C SER A 71 14.00 -3.98 6.81
N LEU A 72 14.10 -3.03 5.88
CA LEU A 72 14.00 -1.60 6.17
C LEU A 72 12.62 -1.22 6.71
N HIS A 73 11.55 -1.64 6.03
CA HIS A 73 10.18 -1.33 6.45
C HIS A 73 9.83 -2.01 7.78
N LEU A 74 10.31 -3.23 8.01
CA LEU A 74 10.14 -3.90 9.30
C LEU A 74 10.90 -3.18 10.42
N ALA A 75 12.15 -2.76 10.17
CA ALA A 75 12.94 -2.01 11.15
C ALA A 75 12.25 -0.69 11.54
N LEU A 76 11.74 0.07 10.57
CA LEU A 76 10.93 1.28 10.82
C LEU A 76 9.65 0.95 11.61
N GLY A 77 9.03 -0.20 11.34
CA GLY A 77 7.88 -0.69 12.09
C GLY A 77 8.22 -1.00 13.54
N ILE A 78 9.36 -1.64 13.80
CA ILE A 78 9.86 -1.90 15.15
C ILE A 78 10.12 -0.58 15.88
N PHE A 79 10.80 0.37 15.23
CA PHE A 79 11.05 1.70 15.81
C PHE A 79 9.76 2.40 16.24
N SER A 80 8.70 2.32 15.45
CA SER A 80 7.39 2.89 15.79
C SER A 80 6.77 2.26 17.05
N PHE A 81 7.03 0.98 17.29
CA PHE A 81 6.51 0.27 18.46
C PHE A 81 7.39 0.39 19.71
N THR A 82 8.64 0.84 19.57
CA THR A 82 9.56 1.11 20.69
C THR A 82 9.47 2.53 21.24
N LEU A 83 8.67 3.41 20.62
CA LEU A 83 8.44 4.77 21.15
C LEU A 83 7.65 4.71 22.47
N ASP A 84 8.04 5.57 23.41
CA ASP A 84 7.52 5.57 24.80
C ASP A 84 5.99 5.80 24.90
N THR A 85 5.39 6.41 23.88
CA THR A 85 3.96 6.74 23.88
C THR A 85 3.17 5.75 23.04
N TRP A 86 2.37 4.92 23.70
CA TRP A 86 1.38 4.10 23.01
C TRP A 86 0.35 4.99 22.31
N SER A 87 0.14 4.73 21.02
CA SER A 87 -0.89 5.40 20.24
C SER A 87 -1.43 4.47 19.16
N THR A 88 -2.64 4.74 18.68
CA THR A 88 -3.26 3.97 17.58
C THR A 88 -2.46 4.08 16.27
N SER A 89 -1.69 5.16 16.09
CA SER A 89 -0.92 5.43 14.88
C SER A 89 0.26 4.48 14.67
N ARG A 90 0.80 3.84 15.73
CA ARG A 90 1.86 2.83 15.57
C ARG A 90 1.36 1.61 14.78
N GLY A 91 0.11 1.21 15.03
CA GLY A 91 -0.54 0.11 14.31
C GLY A 91 -0.78 0.49 12.85
N ASP A 92 -1.20 1.73 12.60
CA ASP A 92 -1.36 2.26 11.25
C ASP A 92 -0.02 2.35 10.51
N THR A 93 1.06 2.72 11.22
CA THR A 93 2.43 2.75 10.70
C THR A 93 2.89 1.37 10.26
N ALA A 94 2.72 0.34 11.09
CA ALA A 94 3.05 -1.04 10.69
C ALA A 94 2.23 -1.53 9.48
N GLN A 95 0.97 -1.11 9.38
CA GLN A 95 0.12 -1.43 8.24
C GLN A 95 0.60 -0.74 6.95
N ILE A 96 0.94 0.56 7.02
CA ILE A 96 1.47 1.32 5.87
C ILE A 96 2.82 0.76 5.42
N LEU A 97 3.73 0.51 6.37
CA LEU A 97 5.05 -0.05 6.07
C LEU A 97 4.95 -1.46 5.49
N GLY A 98 4.09 -2.30 6.06
CA GLY A 98 3.80 -3.63 5.51
C GLY A 98 3.27 -3.54 4.09
N CYS A 99 2.23 -2.73 3.86
CA CYS A 99 1.65 -2.51 2.53
C CYS A 99 2.69 -2.04 1.51
N GLY A 100 3.50 -1.04 1.87
CA GLY A 100 4.57 -0.52 1.00
C GLY A 100 5.60 -1.58 0.63
N ALA A 101 6.06 -2.37 1.60
CA ALA A 101 6.96 -3.49 1.34
C ALA A 101 6.31 -4.54 0.42
N GLY A 102 5.04 -4.86 0.63
CA GLY A 102 4.26 -5.76 -0.21
C GLY A 102 4.14 -5.29 -1.66
N VAL A 103 3.78 -4.02 -1.86
CA VAL A 103 3.66 -3.39 -3.18
C VAL A 103 5.00 -3.41 -3.90
N ALA A 104 6.08 -3.00 -3.25
CA ALA A 104 7.40 -2.96 -3.87
C ALA A 104 7.91 -4.37 -4.23
N CYS A 105 7.76 -5.36 -3.33
CA CYS A 105 8.09 -6.76 -3.62
C CYS A 105 7.21 -7.36 -4.74
N GLY A 106 5.92 -7.05 -4.76
CA GLY A 106 5.02 -7.50 -5.83
C GLY A 106 5.40 -6.91 -7.19
N SER A 107 5.80 -5.64 -7.20
CA SER A 107 6.29 -4.96 -8.41
C SER A 107 7.60 -5.56 -8.90
N HIS A 108 8.52 -5.89 -7.99
CA HIS A 108 9.76 -6.60 -8.31
C HIS A 108 9.50 -7.96 -8.98
N ILE A 109 8.58 -8.76 -8.42
CA ILE A 109 8.23 -10.06 -9.01
C ILE A 109 7.53 -9.90 -10.36
N ASN A 110 6.61 -8.94 -10.48
CA ASN A 110 5.99 -8.62 -11.77
C ASN A 110 7.03 -8.30 -12.84
N TYR A 111 8.02 -7.48 -12.48
CA TYR A 111 9.11 -7.08 -13.36
C TYR A 111 9.93 -8.30 -13.82
N ILE A 112 10.36 -9.16 -12.89
CA ILE A 112 11.11 -10.39 -13.22
C ILE A 112 10.29 -11.34 -14.10
N MET A 113 8.99 -11.48 -13.85
CA MET A 113 8.12 -12.35 -14.63
C MET A 113 7.72 -11.76 -15.99
N GLY A 114 8.12 -10.52 -16.29
CA GLY A 114 7.78 -9.86 -17.55
C GLY A 114 6.28 -9.59 -17.70
N LEU A 115 5.53 -9.51 -16.60
CA LEU A 115 4.13 -9.06 -16.57
C LEU A 115 4.14 -7.55 -16.86
N LYS A 116 4.24 -7.21 -18.15
CA LYS A 116 4.31 -5.82 -18.64
C LYS A 116 3.00 -5.10 -18.32
N LEU A 117 2.96 -4.40 -17.19
CA LEU A 117 1.87 -3.48 -16.82
C LEU A 117 2.03 -2.14 -17.53
N ASP A 118 3.27 -1.65 -17.66
CA ASP A 118 3.52 -0.34 -18.26
C ASP A 118 3.86 -0.44 -19.75
N PRO A 119 3.20 0.36 -20.60
CA PRO A 119 3.51 0.43 -22.00
C PRO A 119 4.83 1.22 -22.19
N PRO A 120 5.66 0.86 -23.20
CA PRO A 120 6.97 1.49 -23.37
C PRO A 120 6.84 3.01 -23.63
N PRO A 121 7.85 3.83 -23.26
CA PRO A 121 7.78 5.29 -23.39
C PRO A 121 7.40 5.76 -24.80
N ASP A 122 7.83 5.02 -25.82
CA ASP A 122 7.57 5.30 -27.24
C ASP A 122 6.07 5.20 -27.62
N THR A 123 5.25 4.58 -26.78
CA THR A 123 3.79 4.50 -26.95
C THR A 123 3.04 5.67 -26.32
N LEU A 124 3.76 6.59 -25.68
CA LEU A 124 3.20 7.84 -25.17
C LEU A 124 3.14 8.87 -26.31
N PRO A 125 2.06 9.65 -26.44
CA PRO A 125 0.89 9.70 -25.57
C PRO A 125 -0.14 8.58 -25.83
N LEU A 126 -0.43 7.75 -24.80
CA LEU A 126 -1.57 6.79 -24.80
C LEU A 126 -2.89 7.44 -25.27
N SER A 127 -3.51 6.90 -26.32
CA SER A 127 -4.83 7.36 -26.76
C SER A 127 -5.92 6.98 -25.76
N LEU A 128 -6.76 7.92 -25.35
CA LEU A 128 -7.97 7.61 -24.60
C LEU A 128 -8.88 6.75 -25.47
N SER A 129 -9.02 5.47 -25.13
CA SER A 129 -10.04 4.62 -25.75
C SER A 129 -11.41 5.24 -25.48
N SER A 130 -12.31 5.15 -26.46
CA SER A 130 -13.70 5.54 -26.25
C SER A 130 -14.28 4.76 -25.08
N LEU A 131 -15.01 5.46 -24.20
CA LEU A 131 -15.67 4.85 -23.04
C LEU A 131 -16.83 3.99 -23.55
N THR A 132 -16.53 2.72 -23.83
CA THR A 132 -17.53 1.74 -24.25
C THR A 132 -18.11 1.03 -23.05
N VAL A 133 -19.35 0.54 -23.19
CA VAL A 133 -20.03 -0.26 -22.16
C VAL A 133 -19.20 -1.50 -21.78
N THR A 134 -18.46 -2.06 -22.73
CA THR A 134 -17.59 -3.22 -22.53
C THR A 134 -16.36 -2.89 -21.68
N VAL A 135 -15.68 -1.76 -21.94
CA VAL A 135 -14.56 -1.29 -21.12
C VAL A 135 -15.02 -0.96 -19.70
N PHE A 136 -16.17 -0.29 -19.58
CA PHE A 136 -16.76 0.02 -18.28
C PHE A 136 -17.14 -1.25 -17.50
N GLY A 137 -17.80 -2.22 -18.15
CA GLY A 137 -18.14 -3.50 -17.55
C GLY A 137 -16.91 -4.29 -17.11
N LYS A 138 -15.85 -4.34 -17.93
CA LYS A 138 -14.56 -4.94 -17.55
C LYS A 138 -13.95 -4.24 -16.33
N ALA A 139 -13.98 -2.92 -16.28
CA ALA A 139 -13.44 -2.15 -15.14
C ALA A 139 -14.20 -2.46 -13.83
N ILE A 140 -15.54 -2.52 -13.87
CA ILE A 140 -16.35 -2.92 -12.71
C ILE A 140 -16.01 -4.35 -12.29
N LEU A 141 -15.91 -5.29 -13.24
CA LEU A 141 -15.61 -6.68 -12.91
C LEU A 141 -14.23 -6.84 -12.29
N ARG A 142 -13.21 -6.14 -12.81
CA ARG A 142 -11.87 -6.07 -12.20
C ARG A 142 -11.94 -5.51 -10.79
N LEU A 143 -12.68 -4.41 -10.57
CA LEU A 143 -12.84 -3.82 -9.24
C LEU A 143 -13.45 -4.83 -8.26
N LEU A 144 -14.56 -5.48 -8.63
CA LEU A 144 -15.27 -6.43 -7.77
C LEU A 144 -14.40 -7.64 -7.43
N ILE A 145 -13.83 -8.31 -8.45
CA ILE A 145 -12.98 -9.48 -8.24
C ILE A 145 -11.72 -9.10 -7.45
N GLY A 146 -11.08 -7.99 -7.80
CA GLY A 146 -9.89 -7.48 -7.10
C GLY A 146 -10.17 -7.24 -5.62
N VAL A 147 -11.26 -6.53 -5.29
CA VAL A 147 -11.66 -6.29 -3.90
C VAL A 147 -11.92 -7.61 -3.16
N ILE A 148 -12.62 -8.57 -3.77
CA ILE A 148 -12.86 -9.88 -3.15
C ILE A 148 -11.54 -10.58 -2.82
N VAL A 149 -10.59 -10.65 -3.77
CA VAL A 149 -9.29 -11.30 -3.56
C VAL A 149 -8.49 -10.62 -2.46
N LEU A 150 -8.49 -9.28 -2.41
CA LEU A 150 -7.79 -8.51 -1.38
C LEU A 150 -8.41 -8.72 0.00
N LEU A 151 -9.74 -8.75 0.10
CA LEU A 151 -10.45 -9.03 1.36
C LEU A 151 -10.20 -10.46 1.84
N LEU A 152 -10.24 -11.45 0.94
CA LEU A 152 -9.92 -12.84 1.25
C LEU A 152 -8.46 -12.98 1.72
N THR A 153 -7.52 -12.34 1.03
CA THR A 153 -6.10 -12.29 1.46
C THR A 153 -5.98 -11.73 2.86
N LYS A 154 -6.64 -10.58 3.14
CA LYS A 154 -6.62 -9.95 4.46
C LYS A 154 -7.17 -10.87 5.55
N VAL A 155 -8.30 -11.54 5.31
CA VAL A 155 -8.92 -12.45 6.29
C VAL A 155 -8.04 -13.69 6.52
N ALA A 156 -7.55 -14.31 5.45
CA ALA A 156 -6.70 -15.49 5.50
C ALA A 156 -5.40 -15.20 6.27
N MET A 157 -4.70 -14.12 5.91
CA MET A 157 -3.44 -13.75 6.53
C MET A 157 -3.61 -13.33 7.98
N LYS A 158 -4.70 -12.64 8.33
CA LYS A 158 -5.01 -12.33 9.73
C LYS A 158 -5.27 -13.60 10.54
N LYS A 159 -6.02 -14.56 9.98
CA LYS A 159 -6.31 -15.85 10.61
C LYS A 159 -5.07 -16.72 10.77
N ALA A 160 -4.09 -16.61 9.87
CA ALA A 160 -2.83 -17.35 9.93
C ALA A 160 -1.80 -16.68 10.87
N THR A 161 -1.60 -15.37 10.74
CA THR A 161 -0.47 -14.68 11.38
C THR A 161 -0.65 -14.50 12.88
N ILE A 162 -1.87 -14.22 13.35
CA ILE A 162 -2.16 -14.03 14.78
C ILE A 162 -1.82 -15.28 15.60
N PRO A 163 -2.36 -16.49 15.31
CA PRO A 163 -2.03 -17.67 16.08
C PRO A 163 -0.57 -18.08 15.94
N LEU A 164 0.04 -17.85 14.76
CA LEU A 164 1.47 -18.09 14.56
C LEU A 164 2.33 -17.20 15.47
N ALA A 165 2.02 -15.90 15.55
CA ALA A 165 2.71 -14.98 16.45
C ALA A 165 2.51 -15.39 17.92
N CYS A 166 1.28 -15.70 18.35
CA CYS A 166 1.04 -16.19 19.72
C CYS A 166 1.87 -17.45 20.03
N LYS A 167 1.98 -18.38 19.08
CA LYS A 167 2.77 -19.61 19.24
C LYS A 167 4.27 -19.32 19.33
N ILE A 168 4.80 -18.47 18.46
CA ILE A 168 6.24 -18.11 18.43
C ILE A 168 6.64 -17.41 19.73
N PHE A 169 5.82 -16.47 20.21
CA PHE A 169 6.09 -15.69 21.43
C PHE A 169 5.56 -16.33 22.72
N ARG A 170 5.04 -17.57 22.64
CA ARG A 170 4.52 -18.36 23.78
C ARG A 170 3.50 -17.58 24.62
N ILE A 171 2.59 -16.86 23.97
CA ILE A 171 1.52 -16.10 24.62
C ILE A 171 0.33 -17.04 24.88
N PRO A 172 -0.22 -17.12 26.11
CA PRO A 172 -1.37 -17.95 26.43
C PRO A 172 -2.57 -17.63 25.53
N HIS A 173 -3.28 -18.68 25.08
CA HIS A 173 -4.43 -18.53 24.18
C HIS A 173 -5.72 -18.03 24.87
N ASP A 174 -5.68 -17.86 26.19
CA ASP A 174 -6.85 -17.60 27.04
C ASP A 174 -7.56 -16.27 26.71
N ASP A 175 -6.82 -15.27 26.20
CA ASP A 175 -7.40 -14.00 25.74
C ASP A 175 -6.73 -13.48 24.46
N ILE A 176 -7.26 -13.91 23.31
CA ILE A 176 -6.82 -13.46 21.97
C ILE A 176 -6.92 -11.94 21.83
N ARG A 177 -7.86 -11.26 22.52
CA ARG A 177 -8.00 -9.79 22.42
C ARG A 177 -6.83 -9.09 23.09
N LYS A 178 -6.43 -9.54 24.29
CA LYS A 178 -5.22 -9.02 24.96
C LYS A 178 -3.94 -9.39 24.22
N ALA A 179 -3.86 -10.59 23.67
CA ALA A 179 -2.71 -11.01 22.86
C ALA A 179 -2.48 -10.05 21.68
N ARG A 180 -3.54 -9.59 21.00
CA ARG A 180 -3.45 -8.65 19.86
C ARG A 180 -2.94 -7.25 20.22
N GLN A 181 -2.90 -6.88 21.49
CA GLN A 181 -2.40 -5.57 21.96
C GLN A 181 -0.90 -5.62 22.30
N ARG A 182 -0.34 -6.82 22.47
CA ARG A 182 1.10 -7.03 22.66
C ARG A 182 1.83 -6.74 21.36
N MET A 183 2.93 -6.00 21.43
CA MET A 183 3.73 -5.61 20.25
C MET A 183 4.11 -6.84 19.41
N GLU A 184 4.49 -7.92 20.09
CA GLU A 184 4.93 -9.19 19.54
C GLU A 184 3.87 -9.86 18.66
N VAL A 185 2.60 -9.50 18.83
CA VAL A 185 1.50 -9.98 17.98
C VAL A 185 1.05 -8.87 17.05
N GLU A 186 0.88 -7.65 17.56
CA GLU A 186 0.33 -6.51 16.83
C GLU A 186 1.16 -6.17 15.59
N LEU A 187 2.47 -6.01 15.76
CA LEU A 187 3.37 -5.65 14.67
C LEU A 187 3.40 -6.75 13.60
N PRO A 188 3.69 -8.03 13.91
CA PRO A 188 3.72 -9.08 12.89
C PRO A 188 2.39 -9.25 12.16
N TYR A 189 1.25 -9.29 12.86
CA TYR A 189 -0.02 -9.51 12.17
C TYR A 189 -0.37 -8.35 11.24
N ARG A 190 -0.13 -7.09 11.64
CA ARG A 190 -0.42 -5.94 10.78
C ARG A 190 0.54 -5.89 9.61
N TYR A 191 1.84 -6.00 9.87
CA TYR A 191 2.87 -5.93 8.85
C TYR A 191 2.69 -7.02 7.78
N ILE A 192 2.56 -8.29 8.19
CA ILE A 192 2.44 -9.42 7.26
C ILE A 192 1.09 -9.41 6.54
N THR A 193 -0.02 -9.15 7.25
CA THR A 193 -1.35 -9.15 6.63
C THR A 193 -1.43 -8.09 5.53
N TYR A 194 -1.02 -6.86 5.83
CA TYR A 194 -1.11 -5.78 4.85
C TYR A 194 0.00 -5.83 3.81
N GLY A 195 1.17 -6.38 4.13
CA GLY A 195 2.18 -6.71 3.14
C GLY A 195 1.70 -7.73 2.12
N MET A 196 1.02 -8.79 2.55
CA MET A 196 0.41 -9.72 1.60
C MET A 196 -0.74 -9.09 0.81
N VAL A 197 -1.52 -8.17 1.39
CA VAL A 197 -2.54 -7.42 0.64
C VAL A 197 -1.89 -6.55 -0.45
N GLY A 198 -0.83 -5.81 -0.12
CA GLY A 198 -0.08 -5.00 -1.10
C GLY A 198 0.59 -5.85 -2.18
N PHE A 199 1.17 -6.99 -1.79
CA PHE A 199 1.74 -7.97 -2.71
C PHE A 199 0.66 -8.57 -3.63
N SER A 200 -0.49 -8.95 -3.08
CA SER A 200 -1.61 -9.46 -3.87
C SER A 200 -2.12 -8.43 -4.87
N LEU A 201 -2.20 -7.15 -4.47
CA LEU A 201 -2.63 -6.06 -5.33
C LEU A 201 -1.70 -5.93 -6.55
N MET A 202 -0.38 -5.97 -6.33
CA MET A 202 0.57 -5.81 -7.43
C MET A 202 0.72 -7.10 -8.25
N PHE A 203 0.82 -8.27 -7.62
CA PHE A 203 1.18 -9.51 -8.34
C PHE A 203 0.00 -10.47 -8.54
N ILE A 204 -0.66 -10.90 -7.46
CA ILE A 204 -1.65 -12.00 -7.53
C ILE A 204 -2.89 -11.59 -8.35
N VAL A 205 -3.40 -10.37 -8.13
CA VAL A 205 -4.61 -9.89 -8.80
C VAL A 205 -4.36 -9.70 -10.31
N PRO A 206 -3.28 -9.04 -10.78
CA PRO A 206 -2.98 -8.99 -12.21
C PRO A 206 -2.74 -10.35 -12.85
N CYS A 207 -2.03 -11.26 -12.18
CA CYS A 207 -1.88 -12.65 -12.63
C CYS A 207 -3.24 -13.32 -12.83
N LEU A 208 -4.12 -13.23 -11.84
CA LEU A 208 -5.48 -13.78 -11.91
C LEU A 208 -6.25 -13.20 -13.10
N PHE A 209 -6.20 -11.88 -13.31
CA PHE A 209 -6.86 -11.22 -14.45
C PHE A 209 -6.30 -11.70 -15.78
N HIS A 210 -4.99 -11.91 -15.88
CA HIS A 210 -4.38 -12.48 -17.07
C HIS A 210 -4.92 -13.89 -17.36
N PHE A 211 -4.97 -14.77 -16.35
CA PHE A 211 -5.47 -16.15 -16.51
C PHE A 211 -6.94 -16.23 -16.91
N ILE A 212 -7.80 -15.35 -16.39
CA ILE A 212 -9.24 -15.36 -16.69
C ILE A 212 -9.62 -14.48 -17.90
N GLY A 213 -8.64 -13.93 -18.63
CA GLY A 213 -8.88 -13.10 -19.81
C GLY A 213 -9.47 -11.71 -19.51
N LEU A 214 -9.27 -11.22 -18.28
CA LEU A 214 -9.68 -9.89 -17.83
C LEU A 214 -8.53 -8.88 -17.79
N SER A 215 -7.30 -9.23 -18.19
CA SER A 215 -6.16 -8.30 -18.30
C SER A 215 -6.38 -7.19 -19.33
#